data_AF-A0A6J7MP93-F1
#
_entry.id   AF-A0A6J7MP93-F1
#
_cell.length_a   1.000
_cell.length_b   1.000
_cell.length_c   1.000
_cell.angle_alpha   90.00
_cell.angle_beta   90.00
_cell.angle_gamma   90.00
#
_symmetry.space_group_name_H-M   'P 1'
#
loop_
_entity.id
_entity.type
_entity.pdbx_description
1 polymer ?
#
loop_
_entity_poly.entity_id
_entity_poly.type
_entity_poly.pdbx_seq_one_letter_code
_entity_poly.pdbx_strand_id
1 'polypeptide(L)'
;MDFIPFTILREGPYGLGAVQKWIDIDEEFDLITFSQSQDSNLRWMALFDAVINNTDRKIGHLLKDSSGRLFGIDHGVSFHSENKLRTVLWQWRKMDFLHSEITVLSNLLTNRLVIESRLQPLLSSTEISALFGRISLLLENGKFPEPSGEWPAIPWPPV
;
A
#
# COMPACT_ATOMS: atom_id res chain seq x y z
N MET A 1 -10.67 -6.74 3.20
CA MET A 1 -10.74 -5.38 3.79
C MET A 1 -10.63 -4.37 2.66
N ASP A 2 -11.23 -3.21 2.83
CA ASP A 2 -11.29 -2.16 1.81
C ASP A 2 -10.74 -0.87 2.43
N PHE A 3 -9.47 -0.58 2.18
CA PHE A 3 -8.73 0.53 2.80
C PHE A 3 -8.60 1.75 1.90
N ILE A 4 -8.97 1.64 0.63
CA ILE A 4 -8.73 2.70 -0.33
C ILE A 4 -10.07 3.40 -0.55
N PRO A 5 -10.18 4.72 -0.28
CA PRO A 5 -11.39 5.42 -0.61
C PRO A 5 -11.72 5.25 -2.09
N PHE A 6 -13.00 5.12 -2.40
CA PHE A 6 -13.46 4.90 -3.77
C PHE A 6 -12.81 5.90 -4.72
N THR A 7 -12.12 5.39 -5.74
CA THR A 7 -11.32 6.20 -6.67
C THR A 7 -11.72 5.85 -8.09
N ILE A 8 -11.91 6.88 -8.91
CA ILE A 8 -12.29 6.76 -10.32
C ILE A 8 -11.46 7.67 -11.19
N LEU A 9 -11.31 7.31 -12.46
CA LEU A 9 -10.76 8.19 -13.47
C LEU A 9 -11.85 9.14 -13.96
N ARG A 10 -11.55 10.43 -14.07
CA ARG A 10 -12.43 11.45 -14.67
C ARG A 10 -11.63 12.41 -15.54
N GLU A 11 -12.28 12.95 -16.55
CA GLU A 11 -11.76 14.11 -17.27
C GLU A 11 -11.92 15.37 -16.42
N GLY A 12 -10.88 16.21 -16.42
CA GLY A 12 -10.85 17.52 -15.77
C GLY A 12 -10.19 18.57 -16.66
N PRO A 13 -10.05 19.82 -16.16
CA PRO A 13 -9.53 20.94 -16.95
C PRO A 13 -8.08 20.75 -17.45
N TYR A 14 -7.34 19.81 -16.85
CA TYR A 14 -5.96 19.46 -17.23
C TYR A 14 -5.82 18.04 -17.80
N GLY A 15 -6.92 17.44 -18.25
CA GLY A 15 -6.96 16.09 -18.81
C GLY A 15 -7.50 15.04 -17.83
N LEU A 16 -7.25 13.76 -18.14
CA LEU A 16 -7.66 12.65 -17.30
C LEU A 16 -6.90 12.65 -15.97
N GLY A 17 -7.63 12.45 -14.87
CA GLY A 17 -7.06 12.39 -13.53
C GLY A 17 -7.88 11.49 -12.60
N ALA A 18 -7.27 11.12 -11.48
CA ALA A 18 -7.94 10.35 -10.43
C ALA A 18 -8.76 11.27 -9.53
N VAL A 19 -10.01 10.88 -9.26
CA VAL A 19 -10.89 11.51 -8.28
C VAL A 19 -11.18 10.49 -7.19
N GLN A 20 -10.75 10.81 -5.98
CA GLN A 20 -10.92 9.96 -4.81
C GLN A 20 -12.00 10.53 -3.90
N LYS A 21 -12.85 9.65 -3.36
CA LYS A 21 -13.91 10.01 -2.41
C LYS A 21 -13.28 10.65 -1.17
N TRP A 22 -13.80 11.81 -0.80
CA TRP A 22 -13.47 12.47 0.47
C TRP A 22 -13.91 11.63 1.67
N ILE A 23 -13.05 11.55 2.67
CA ILE A 23 -13.31 10.85 3.93
C ILE A 23 -13.30 11.90 5.05
N ASP A 24 -14.41 12.00 5.77
CA ASP A 24 -14.47 12.79 6.99
C ASP A 24 -13.72 12.06 8.10
N ILE A 25 -12.74 12.73 8.69
CA ILE A 25 -11.90 12.17 9.74
C ILE A 25 -12.43 12.51 11.13
N ASP A 26 -12.11 11.65 12.09
CA ASP A 26 -12.21 12.00 13.51
C ASP A 26 -10.99 12.86 13.90
N GLU A 27 -11.20 14.18 14.07
CA GLU A 27 -10.12 15.12 14.40
C GLU A 27 -9.56 14.93 15.82
N GLU A 28 -10.31 14.29 16.71
CA GLU A 28 -9.86 13.99 18.07
C GLU A 28 -9.02 12.69 18.14
N PHE A 29 -9.00 11.92 17.05
CA PHE A 29 -8.28 10.66 16.99
C PHE A 29 -6.76 10.88 16.99
N ASP A 30 -6.07 10.32 17.99
CA ASP A 30 -4.61 10.34 18.07
C ASP A 30 -3.98 9.40 17.03
N LEU A 31 -3.84 9.92 15.82
CA LEU A 31 -3.30 9.22 14.67
C LEU A 31 -1.83 8.85 14.85
N ILE A 32 -1.05 9.69 15.54
CA ILE A 32 0.38 9.45 15.76
C ILE A 32 0.56 8.22 16.64
N THR A 33 -0.10 8.19 17.80
CA THR A 33 -0.05 7.03 18.71
C THR A 33 -0.61 5.79 18.02
N PHE A 34 -1.71 5.92 17.27
CA PHE A 34 -2.27 4.81 16.51
C PHE A 34 -1.29 4.25 15.49
N SER A 35 -0.60 5.08 14.71
CA SER A 35 0.34 4.65 13.66
C SER A 35 1.51 3.81 14.19
N GLN A 36 1.86 3.97 15.48
CA GLN A 36 2.92 3.25 16.18
C GLN A 36 2.41 1.97 16.88
N SER A 37 1.10 1.73 16.87
CA SER A 37 0.47 0.59 17.52
C SER A 37 0.64 -0.72 16.71
N GLN A 38 0.15 -1.81 17.29
CA GLN A 38 0.12 -3.14 16.67
C GLN A 38 -1.27 -3.48 16.08
N ASP A 39 -2.07 -2.48 15.73
CA ASP A 39 -3.40 -2.69 15.13
C ASP A 39 -3.30 -3.51 13.84
N SER A 40 -4.15 -4.54 13.71
CA SER A 40 -4.13 -5.44 12.55
C SER A 40 -4.41 -4.74 11.22
N ASN A 41 -5.14 -3.62 11.20
CA ASN A 41 -5.42 -2.88 9.98
C ASN A 41 -4.17 -2.18 9.46
N LEU A 42 -3.31 -1.69 10.35
CA LEU A 42 -2.02 -1.11 9.96
C LEU A 42 -1.07 -2.18 9.43
N ARG A 43 -1.12 -3.40 9.98
CA ARG A 43 -0.37 -4.54 9.44
C ARG A 43 -0.79 -4.87 8.01
N TRP A 44 -2.09 -4.89 7.74
CA TRP A 44 -2.61 -5.06 6.37
C TRP A 44 -2.23 -3.90 5.45
N MET A 45 -2.21 -2.66 5.96
CA MET A 45 -1.72 -1.50 5.19
C MET A 45 -0.23 -1.65 4.84
N ALA A 46 0.60 -2.10 5.78
CA ALA A 46 2.02 -2.36 5.53
C ALA A 46 2.23 -3.45 4.47
N LEU A 47 1.40 -4.50 4.48
CA LEU A 47 1.45 -5.54 3.45
C LEU A 47 1.04 -4.98 2.08
N PHE A 48 -0.02 -4.17 2.06
CA PHE A 48 -0.47 -3.49 0.85
C PHE A 48 0.63 -2.58 0.27
N ASP A 49 1.25 -1.75 1.11
CA ASP A 49 2.36 -0.86 0.71
C ASP A 49 3.54 -1.66 0.14
N ALA A 50 3.87 -2.81 0.74
CA ALA A 50 4.93 -3.68 0.25
C ALA A 50 4.61 -4.30 -1.14
N VAL A 51 3.36 -4.72 -1.36
CA VAL A 51 2.92 -5.26 -2.65
C VAL A 51 2.99 -4.19 -3.74
N ILE A 52 2.39 -3.02 -3.49
CA ILE A 52 2.35 -1.94 -4.48
C ILE A 52 3.66 -1.16 -4.58
N ASN A 53 4.64 -1.42 -3.70
CA ASN A 53 5.90 -0.67 -3.62
C ASN A 53 5.65 0.84 -3.41
N ASN A 54 4.86 1.16 -2.39
CA ASN A 54 4.55 2.55 -2.03
C ASN A 54 5.83 3.27 -1.60
N THR A 55 6.13 4.42 -2.20
CA THR A 55 7.36 5.16 -1.94
C THR A 55 7.16 6.39 -1.04
N ASP A 56 5.94 6.60 -0.53
CA ASP A 56 5.61 7.79 0.25
C ASP A 56 4.54 7.58 1.32
N ARG A 57 4.44 6.42 1.99
CA ARG A 57 3.49 6.26 3.10
C ARG A 57 3.93 7.07 4.34
N LYS A 58 3.28 8.21 4.57
CA LYS A 58 3.42 9.06 5.77
C LYS A 58 2.31 8.80 6.79
N ILE A 59 2.48 9.29 8.02
CA ILE A 59 1.43 9.19 9.06
C ILE A 59 0.15 9.89 8.59
N GLY A 60 0.26 11.12 8.06
CA GLY A 60 -0.90 11.88 7.55
C GLY A 60 -1.62 11.25 6.34
N HIS A 61 -1.08 10.16 5.77
CA HIS A 61 -1.75 9.41 4.70
C HIS A 61 -2.69 8.32 5.23
N LEU A 62 -2.76 8.16 6.56
CA LEU A 62 -3.69 7.27 7.24
C LEU A 62 -4.86 8.10 7.76
N LEU A 63 -6.07 7.74 7.37
CA LEU A 63 -7.28 8.42 7.82
C LEU A 63 -8.11 7.45 8.65
N LYS A 64 -8.69 7.93 9.75
CA LYS A 64 -9.67 7.16 10.50
C LYS A 64 -10.97 7.95 10.53
N ASP A 65 -12.03 7.33 10.01
CA ASP A 65 -13.35 7.96 10.07
C ASP A 65 -13.98 7.80 11.46
N SER A 66 -15.09 8.49 11.69
CA SER A 66 -15.85 8.43 12.95
C SER A 66 -16.45 7.05 13.24
N SER A 67 -16.47 6.13 12.27
CA SER A 67 -16.86 4.73 12.48
C SER A 67 -15.68 3.84 12.92
N GLY A 68 -14.48 4.41 13.01
CA GLY A 68 -13.25 3.71 13.35
C GLY A 68 -12.61 2.96 12.18
N ARG A 69 -13.09 3.17 10.94
CA ARG A 69 -12.54 2.52 9.75
C ARG A 69 -11.27 3.23 9.31
N LEU A 70 -10.21 2.43 9.07
CA LEU A 70 -8.94 2.91 8.54
C LEU A 70 -9.01 3.04 7.01
N PHE A 71 -8.50 4.14 6.49
CA PHE A 71 -8.22 4.35 5.09
C PHE A 71 -6.77 4.76 4.87
N GLY A 72 -6.24 4.42 3.71
CA GLY A 72 -4.98 4.94 3.17
C GLY A 72 -5.27 5.83 1.99
N ILE A 73 -4.57 6.96 1.89
CA ILE A 73 -4.62 7.87 0.76
C ILE A 73 -3.22 8.06 0.15
N ASP A 74 -3.14 8.89 -0.89
CA ASP A 74 -1.91 9.33 -1.56
C ASP A 74 -1.01 8.19 -2.04
N HIS A 75 -1.51 7.42 -3.01
CA HIS A 75 -0.78 6.30 -3.63
C HIS A 75 -0.13 6.66 -4.96
N GLY A 76 -0.07 7.95 -5.31
CA GLY A 76 0.36 8.42 -6.63
C GLY A 76 1.80 8.05 -7.01
N VAL A 77 2.62 7.72 -6.00
CA VAL A 77 4.03 7.32 -6.16
C VAL A 77 4.23 5.87 -5.72
N SER A 78 3.59 4.96 -6.46
CA SER A 78 3.63 3.50 -6.26
C SER A 78 3.96 2.77 -7.57
N PHE A 79 4.05 1.44 -7.53
CA PHE A 79 4.23 0.52 -8.65
C PHE A 79 5.55 0.58 -9.41
N HIS A 80 6.48 1.45 -9.00
CA HIS A 80 7.81 1.53 -9.60
C HIS A 80 8.45 0.14 -9.74
N SER A 81 9.16 -0.09 -10.85
CA SER A 81 9.77 -1.38 -11.18
C SER A 81 10.87 -1.79 -10.20
N GLU A 82 11.77 -0.86 -9.87
CA GLU A 82 12.76 -1.01 -8.80
C GLU A 82 12.12 -0.97 -7.41
N ASN A 83 12.65 -1.73 -6.46
CA ASN A 83 12.19 -1.72 -5.07
C ASN A 83 12.55 -0.39 -4.39
N LYS A 84 11.53 0.41 -4.08
CA LYS A 84 11.65 1.76 -3.54
C LYS A 84 10.70 1.96 -2.36
N LEU A 85 10.32 0.88 -1.67
CA LEU A 85 9.38 0.90 -0.57
C LEU A 85 9.84 1.87 0.52
N ARG A 86 8.98 2.85 0.82
CA ARG A 86 9.16 3.81 1.91
C ARG A 86 7.86 3.96 2.64
N THR A 87 7.90 3.69 3.94
CA THR A 87 6.72 3.72 4.78
C THR A 87 7.10 4.08 6.20
N VAL A 88 6.17 4.66 6.96
CA VAL A 88 6.31 4.78 8.42
C VAL A 88 5.96 3.48 9.15
N LEU A 89 5.34 2.51 8.47
CA LEU A 89 4.79 1.28 9.04
C LEU A 89 5.80 0.11 9.10
N TRP A 90 7.03 0.38 9.56
CA TRP A 90 8.10 -0.63 9.65
C TRP A 90 8.04 -1.52 10.90
N GLN A 91 7.02 -1.38 11.77
CA GLN A 91 6.94 -2.18 13.00
C GLN A 91 6.83 -3.69 12.78
N TRP A 92 6.44 -4.15 11.58
CA TRP A 92 6.37 -5.58 11.24
C TRP A 92 7.54 -6.14 10.45
N ARG A 93 8.59 -5.35 10.16
CA ARG A 93 9.75 -5.81 9.37
C ARG A 93 10.31 -7.16 9.89
N LYS A 94 10.68 -8.07 8.99
CA LYS A 94 11.14 -9.45 9.28
C LYS A 94 10.15 -10.37 10.00
N MET A 95 8.97 -9.90 10.41
CA MET A 95 7.99 -10.76 11.04
C MET A 95 7.40 -11.72 10.03
N ASP A 96 7.16 -12.94 10.46
CA ASP A 96 6.51 -13.96 9.64
C ASP A 96 5.10 -13.53 9.25
N PHE A 97 4.70 -13.89 8.04
CA PHE A 97 3.34 -13.70 7.58
C PHE A 97 2.38 -14.66 8.28
N LEU A 98 1.20 -14.14 8.55
CA LEU A 98 0.06 -14.91 8.99
C LEU A 98 -0.49 -15.73 7.82
N HIS A 99 -1.17 -16.83 8.12
CA HIS A 99 -1.79 -17.67 7.10
C HIS A 99 -2.75 -16.89 6.18
N SER A 100 -3.48 -15.90 6.72
CA SER A 100 -4.36 -15.02 5.95
C SER A 100 -3.60 -14.15 4.95
N GLU A 101 -2.43 -13.64 5.32
CA GLU A 101 -1.56 -12.81 4.47
C GLU A 101 -0.98 -13.64 3.33
N ILE A 102 -0.48 -14.84 3.64
CA ILE A 102 0.00 -15.83 2.65
C ILE A 102 -1.12 -16.19 1.67
N THR A 103 -2.33 -16.42 2.18
CA THR A 103 -3.50 -16.77 1.36
C THR A 103 -3.84 -15.65 0.38
N VAL A 104 -3.86 -14.39 0.84
CA VAL A 104 -4.12 -13.23 -0.04
C VAL A 104 -3.04 -13.10 -1.11
N LEU A 105 -1.76 -13.19 -0.74
CA LEU A 105 -0.66 -13.12 -1.72
C LEU A 105 -0.72 -14.26 -2.75
N SER A 106 -1.01 -15.48 -2.29
CA SER A 106 -1.16 -16.66 -3.17
C SER A 106 -2.34 -16.50 -4.13
N ASN A 107 -3.44 -15.90 -3.66
CA ASN A 107 -4.60 -15.60 -4.49
C ASN A 107 -4.27 -14.54 -5.55
N LEU A 108 -3.43 -13.54 -5.25
CA LEU A 108 -2.98 -12.57 -6.26
C LEU A 108 -2.20 -13.26 -7.38
N LEU A 109 -1.29 -14.19 -7.05
CA LEU A 109 -0.56 -14.96 -8.07
C LEU A 109 -1.48 -15.89 -8.88
N THR A 110 -2.40 -16.57 -8.21
CA THR A 110 -3.37 -17.48 -8.87
C THR A 110 -4.25 -16.73 -9.87
N ASN A 111 -4.61 -15.48 -9.54
CA ASN A 111 -5.45 -14.62 -10.39
C ASN A 111 -4.64 -13.67 -11.28
N ARG A 112 -3.34 -13.95 -11.49
CA ARG A 112 -2.41 -13.07 -12.22
C ARG A 112 -2.97 -12.57 -13.54
N LEU A 113 -3.43 -13.47 -14.42
CA LEU A 113 -3.93 -13.09 -15.75
C LEU A 113 -5.09 -12.08 -15.69
N VAL A 114 -6.03 -12.29 -14.76
CA VAL A 114 -7.17 -11.40 -14.57
C VAL A 114 -6.72 -10.03 -14.07
N ILE A 115 -5.81 -10.01 -13.10
CA ILE A 115 -5.28 -8.76 -12.52
C ILE A 115 -4.44 -8.00 -13.56
N GLU A 116 -3.54 -8.70 -14.27
CA GLU A 116 -2.72 -8.12 -15.35
C GLU A 116 -3.60 -7.44 -16.40
N SER A 117 -4.67 -8.10 -16.87
CA SER A 117 -5.59 -7.52 -17.86
C SER A 117 -6.24 -6.20 -17.40
N ARG A 118 -6.47 -6.05 -16.09
CA ARG A 118 -7.05 -4.84 -15.49
C ARG A 118 -6.02 -3.74 -15.27
N LEU A 119 -4.75 -4.10 -15.08
CA LEU A 119 -3.65 -3.16 -14.83
C LEU A 119 -2.97 -2.69 -16.11
N GLN A 120 -2.96 -3.49 -17.19
CA GLN A 120 -2.35 -3.14 -18.48
C GLN A 120 -2.77 -1.77 -19.05
N PRO A 121 -4.03 -1.31 -18.91
CA PRO A 121 -4.41 0.03 -19.35
C PRO A 121 -3.83 1.17 -18.50
N LEU A 122 -3.29 0.87 -17.32
CA LEU A 122 -2.89 1.85 -16.30
C LEU A 122 -1.39 1.82 -15.98
N LEU A 123 -0.74 0.68 -16.18
CA LEU A 123 0.66 0.43 -15.83
C LEU A 123 1.41 -0.19 -17.02
N SER A 124 2.71 0.07 -17.09
CA SER A 124 3.58 -0.58 -18.07
C SER A 124 3.77 -2.07 -17.79
N SER A 125 4.18 -2.83 -18.80
CA SER A 125 4.50 -4.25 -18.66
C SER A 125 5.62 -4.50 -17.65
N THR A 126 6.61 -3.60 -17.56
CA THR A 126 7.72 -3.67 -16.60
C THR A 126 7.23 -3.51 -15.16
N GLU A 127 6.35 -2.54 -14.90
CA GLU A 127 5.77 -2.32 -13.56
C GLU A 127 4.89 -3.49 -13.12
N ILE A 128 4.08 -4.03 -14.04
CA ILE A 128 3.26 -5.21 -13.78
C ILE A 128 4.14 -6.43 -13.49
N SER A 129 5.17 -6.68 -14.29
CA SER A 129 6.12 -7.77 -14.05
C SER A 129 6.79 -7.62 -12.69
N ALA A 130 7.21 -6.41 -12.32
CA ALA A 130 7.82 -6.12 -11.02
C ALA A 130 6.83 -6.31 -9.86
N LEU A 131 5.56 -5.93 -10.01
CA LEU A 131 4.51 -6.18 -9.02
C LEU A 131 4.39 -7.69 -8.71
N PHE A 132 4.27 -8.53 -9.74
CA PHE A 132 4.15 -9.97 -9.53
C PHE A 132 5.46 -10.60 -9.03
N GLY A 133 6.61 -10.12 -9.50
CA GLY A 133 7.91 -10.54 -8.98
C GLY A 133 8.06 -10.24 -7.48
N ARG A 134 7.62 -9.06 -7.03
CA ARG A 134 7.57 -8.71 -5.61
C ARG A 134 6.64 -9.63 -4.82
N ILE A 135 5.42 -9.89 -5.31
CA ILE A 135 4.48 -10.79 -4.63
C ILE A 135 5.07 -12.19 -4.47
N SER A 136 5.71 -12.73 -5.51
CA SER A 136 6.41 -14.02 -5.44
C SER A 136 7.53 -14.02 -4.39
N LEU A 137 8.38 -12.98 -4.39
CA LEU A 137 9.47 -12.86 -3.41
C LEU A 137 8.95 -12.75 -1.96
N LEU A 138 7.86 -12.02 -1.74
CA LEU A 138 7.21 -11.93 -0.43
C LEU A 138 6.74 -13.32 0.03
N LEU A 139 6.11 -14.11 -0.85
CA LEU A 139 5.68 -15.47 -0.54
C LEU A 139 6.86 -16.42 -0.28
N GLU A 140 7.90 -16.38 -1.10
CA GLU A 140 9.10 -17.21 -0.94
C GLU A 140 9.79 -16.95 0.40
N ASN A 141 9.90 -15.67 0.81
CA ASN A 141 10.49 -15.31 2.10
C ASN A 141 9.55 -15.56 3.28
N GLY A 142 8.24 -15.50 3.07
CA GLY A 142 7.22 -15.69 4.11
C GLY A 142 7.21 -14.64 5.20
N LYS A 143 7.81 -13.45 4.96
CA LYS A 143 8.04 -12.40 5.95
C LYS A 143 7.84 -11.01 5.36
N PHE A 144 7.50 -10.06 6.22
CA PHE A 144 7.52 -8.64 5.87
C PHE A 144 8.93 -8.17 5.45
N PRO A 145 9.04 -7.31 4.42
CA PRO A 145 10.33 -6.84 3.95
C PRO A 145 11.02 -5.95 4.98
N GLU A 146 12.31 -5.75 4.76
CA GLU A 146 13.10 -4.73 5.43
C GLU A 146 13.41 -3.58 4.50
N PRO A 147 13.79 -2.40 5.05
CA PRO A 147 14.44 -1.37 4.27
C PRO A 147 15.56 -1.93 3.39
N SER A 148 15.61 -1.54 2.11
CA SER A 148 16.63 -2.04 1.18
C SER A 148 18.05 -1.57 1.53
N GLY A 149 18.18 -0.46 2.26
CA GLY A 149 19.46 0.20 2.54
C GLY A 149 20.02 1.03 1.38
N GLU A 150 19.41 0.94 0.20
CA GLU A 150 19.84 1.65 -1.02
C GLU A 150 19.24 3.07 -1.13
N TRP A 151 18.15 3.35 -0.41
CA TRP A 151 17.48 4.66 -0.38
C TRP A 151 16.78 4.89 0.98
N PRO A 152 16.50 6.15 1.40
CA PRO A 152 15.79 6.44 2.64
C PRO A 152 14.48 5.66 2.83
N ALA A 153 14.41 4.83 3.88
CA ALA A 153 13.26 3.97 4.17
C ALA A 153 12.00 4.70 4.68
N ILE A 154 12.19 5.92 5.19
CA ILE A 154 11.12 6.75 5.73
C ILE A 154 10.85 7.89 4.71
N PRO A 155 9.58 8.16 4.39
CA PRO A 155 9.23 9.33 3.59
C PRO A 155 9.52 10.65 4.31
N TRP A 156 9.72 11.71 3.54
CA TRP A 156 9.98 13.05 4.10
C TRP A 156 8.90 14.04 3.64
N PRO A 157 8.29 14.81 4.57
CA PRO A 157 8.32 14.60 6.02
C PRO A 157 7.69 13.24 6.41
N PRO A 158 7.97 12.70 7.61
CA PRO A 158 7.37 11.44 8.05
C PRO A 158 5.91 11.60 8.51
N VAL A 159 5.50 12.82 8.83
CA VAL A 159 4.15 13.20 9.25
C VAL A 159 3.34 13.70 8.07
#